data_AF-A0A967JNH8-F1
#
_entry.id   AF-A0A967JNH8-F1
#
_cell.length_a   1.000
_cell.length_b   1.000
_cell.length_c   1.000
_cell.angle_alpha   90.00
_cell.angle_beta   90.00
_cell.angle_gamma   90.00
#
_symmetry.space_group_name_H-M   'P 1'
#
loop_
_entity.id
_entity.type
_entity.pdbx_description
1 polymer ?
#
loop_
_entity_poly.entity_id
_entity_poly.type
_entity_poly.pdbx_seq_one_letter_code
_entity_poly.pdbx_strand_id
1 'polypeptide(L)'
;MDVEEFRRSLREDLEKNRRAFEGKYKAELDELLGLSREEIDRLVPGTTDLATYERLITVVKEASRANVEQAELKARVEELGDIAIRIARHVPSLAALL
;
A
#
# COMPACT_ATOMS: atom_id res chain seq x y z
N MET A 1 3.29 11.36 14.83
CA MET A 1 2.73 10.08 14.39
C MET A 1 3.91 9.23 13.93
N ASP A 2 4.19 8.14 14.65
CA ASP A 2 5.20 7.15 14.22
C ASP A 2 4.58 6.22 13.16
N VAL A 3 5.41 5.56 12.34
CA VAL A 3 5.00 4.59 11.32
C VAL A 3 4.09 3.52 11.93
N GLU A 4 4.39 3.07 13.15
CA GLU A 4 3.58 2.07 13.85
C GLU A 4 2.21 2.59 14.27
N GLU A 5 2.14 3.83 14.75
CA GLU A 5 0.89 4.47 15.14
C GLU A 5 -0.01 4.69 13.92
N PHE A 6 0.59 5.12 12.81
CA PHE A 6 -0.07 5.24 11.53
C PHE A 6 -0.59 3.90 11.02
N ARG A 7 0.24 2.85 11.07
CA ARG A 7 -0.17 1.48 10.71
C ARG A 7 -1.30 0.94 11.54
N ARG A 8 -1.26 1.19 12.84
CA ARG A 8 -2.31 0.78 13.75
C ARG A 8 -3.62 1.48 13.39
N SER A 9 -3.59 2.79 13.17
CA SER A 9 -4.76 3.54 12.72
C SER A 9 -5.29 3.03 11.38
N LEU A 10 -4.40 2.81 10.40
CA LEU A 10 -4.79 2.25 9.11
C LEU A 10 -5.39 0.86 9.25
N ARG A 11 -4.79 -0.01 10.06
CA ARG A 11 -5.29 -1.37 10.28
C ARG A 11 -6.66 -1.34 10.94
N GLU A 12 -6.85 -0.50 11.96
CA GLU A 12 -8.15 -0.30 12.60
C GLU A 12 -9.21 0.25 11.62
N ASP A 13 -8.84 1.22 10.78
CA ASP A 13 -9.74 1.79 9.78
C ASP A 13 -10.06 0.81 8.64
N LEU A 14 -9.12 -0.06 8.30
CA LEU A 14 -9.29 -1.10 7.28
C LEU A 14 -10.08 -2.29 7.82
N GLU A 15 -9.88 -2.69 9.07
CA GLU A 15 -10.69 -3.72 9.75
C GLU A 15 -12.14 -3.25 9.92
N LYS A 16 -12.36 -1.98 10.27
CA LYS A 16 -13.71 -1.38 10.27
C LYS A 16 -14.34 -1.40 8.88
N ASN A 17 -13.51 -1.32 7.84
CA ASN A 17 -13.93 -1.34 6.45
C ASN A 17 -13.72 -2.70 5.78
N ARG A 18 -14.05 -3.81 6.46
CA ARG A 18 -13.95 -5.20 5.94
C ARG A 18 -14.39 -5.38 4.49
N ARG A 19 -15.44 -4.69 4.03
CA ARG A 19 -15.89 -4.72 2.63
C ARG A 19 -14.85 -4.22 1.62
N ALA A 20 -14.07 -3.22 1.99
CA ALA A 20 -12.94 -2.74 1.19
C ALA A 20 -11.78 -3.74 1.18
N PHE A 21 -11.68 -4.51 2.26
CA PHE A 21 -10.61 -5.47 2.50
C PHE A 21 -10.88 -6.82 1.82
N GLU A 22 -12.13 -7.16 1.50
CA GLU A 22 -12.50 -8.40 0.79
C GLU A 22 -12.47 -8.27 -0.75
N GLY A 23 -11.98 -7.16 -1.29
CA GLY A 23 -11.93 -6.93 -2.74
C GLY A 23 -10.76 -7.64 -3.45
N LYS A 24 -10.64 -7.39 -4.76
CA LYS A 24 -9.70 -8.04 -5.69
C LYS A 24 -8.23 -7.99 -5.24
N TYR A 25 -7.82 -6.94 -4.53
CA TYR A 25 -6.44 -6.71 -4.10
C TYR A 25 -6.21 -6.89 -2.59
N LYS A 26 -6.94 -7.82 -1.98
CA LYS A 26 -6.82 -8.10 -0.54
C LYS A 26 -5.40 -8.52 -0.15
N ALA A 27 -4.80 -9.44 -0.90
CA ALA A 27 -3.48 -9.99 -0.57
C ALA A 27 -2.40 -8.89 -0.61
N GLU A 28 -2.48 -8.02 -1.61
CA GLU A 28 -1.64 -6.85 -1.79
C GLU A 28 -1.75 -5.87 -0.62
N LEU A 29 -2.96 -5.63 -0.12
CA LEU A 29 -3.20 -4.80 1.06
C LEU A 29 -2.66 -5.45 2.34
N ASP A 30 -2.90 -6.74 2.52
CA ASP A 30 -2.39 -7.51 3.67
C ASP A 30 -0.86 -7.47 3.73
N GLU A 31 -0.20 -7.70 2.59
CA GLU A 31 1.27 -7.65 2.50
C GLU A 31 1.82 -6.23 2.72
N LEU A 32 1.18 -5.19 2.13
CA LEU A 32 1.56 -3.79 2.38
C LEU A 32 1.49 -3.44 3.87
N LEU A 33 0.43 -3.86 4.55
CA LEU A 33 0.23 -3.64 6.00
C LEU A 33 1.11 -4.55 6.87
N GLY A 34 1.62 -5.63 6.30
CA GLY A 34 2.49 -6.62 6.92
C GLY A 34 3.96 -6.23 6.94
N LEU A 35 4.39 -5.27 6.11
CA LEU A 35 5.75 -4.74 6.14
C LEU A 35 6.14 -4.30 7.57
N SER A 36 7.40 -4.41 7.95
CA SER A 36 7.91 -3.91 9.24
C SER A 36 8.30 -2.45 9.15
N ARG A 37 8.55 -1.79 10.29
CA ARG A 37 9.06 -0.42 10.28
C ARG A 37 10.47 -0.39 9.67
N GLU A 38 11.33 -1.35 10.03
CA GLU A 38 12.68 -1.40 9.47
C GLU A 38 12.66 -1.65 7.95
N GLU A 39 11.68 -2.41 7.44
CA GLU A 39 11.51 -2.58 6.00
C GLU A 39 11.15 -1.27 5.32
N ILE A 40 10.20 -0.50 5.89
CA ILE A 40 9.87 0.83 5.36
C ILE A 40 11.07 1.77 5.46
N ASP A 41 11.72 1.88 6.61
CA ASP A 41 12.84 2.79 6.82
C ASP A 41 14.03 2.44 5.90
N ARG A 42 14.23 1.15 5.57
CA ARG A 42 15.21 0.69 4.58
C ARG A 42 14.82 1.06 3.16
N LEU A 43 13.54 0.90 2.81
CA LEU A 43 13.02 1.20 1.48
C LEU A 43 12.98 2.71 1.24
N VAL A 44 12.71 3.47 2.29
CA VAL A 44 12.49 4.89 2.24
C VAL A 44 13.02 5.62 3.48
N PRO A 45 14.28 6.08 3.43
CA PRO A 45 14.88 6.81 4.53
C PRO A 45 14.41 8.28 4.51
N GLY A 46 13.38 8.60 5.29
CA GLY A 46 12.92 9.98 5.43
C GLY A 46 11.48 10.13 5.92
N THR A 47 11.10 11.38 6.22
CA THR A 47 9.74 11.74 6.67
C THR A 47 8.75 11.94 5.52
N THR A 48 9.23 12.22 4.31
CA THR A 48 8.39 12.45 3.10
C THR A 48 7.71 11.17 2.61
N ASP A 49 8.23 10.03 3.07
CA ASP A 49 7.98 8.74 2.44
C ASP A 49 6.81 7.97 3.07
N LEU A 50 6.49 8.29 4.32
CA LEU A 50 5.28 7.86 5.00
C LEU A 50 4.02 8.30 4.25
N ALA A 51 4.01 9.53 3.72
CA ALA A 51 2.90 10.04 2.91
C ALA A 51 2.76 9.27 1.58
N THR A 52 3.87 8.83 0.99
CA THR A 52 3.87 8.00 -0.22
C THR A 52 3.37 6.58 0.06
N TYR A 53 3.79 5.99 1.19
CA TYR A 53 3.29 4.72 1.67
C TYR A 53 1.77 4.76 1.95
N GLU A 54 1.29 5.81 2.62
CA GLU A 54 -0.13 6.07 2.84
C GLU A 54 -0.92 6.16 1.53
N ARG A 55 -0.41 6.93 0.57
CA ARG A 55 -1.02 7.06 -0.76
C ARG A 55 -1.05 5.74 -1.51
N LEU A 56 0.03 4.95 -1.43
CA LEU A 56 0.08 3.62 -2.06
C LEU A 56 -1.02 2.71 -1.51
N ILE A 57 -1.16 2.62 -0.18
CA ILE A 57 -2.24 1.84 0.45
C ILE A 57 -3.61 2.34 0.00
N THR A 58 -3.79 3.66 -0.06
CA THR A 58 -5.05 4.27 -0.51
C THR A 58 -5.37 3.90 -1.94
N VAL A 59 -4.39 3.97 -2.86
CA VAL A 59 -4.54 3.58 -4.26
C VAL A 59 -4.93 2.13 -4.41
N VAL A 60 -4.24 1.20 -3.72
CA VAL A 60 -4.56 -0.23 -3.77
C VAL A 60 -5.95 -0.51 -3.19
N LYS A 61 -6.34 0.19 -2.12
CA LYS A 61 -7.66 0.08 -1.51
C LYS A 61 -8.77 0.59 -2.43
N GLU A 62 -8.58 1.74 -3.04
CA GLU A 62 -9.53 2.28 -4.02
C GLU A 62 -9.64 1.38 -5.24
N ALA A 63 -8.51 0.87 -5.72
CA ALA A 63 -8.48 -0.10 -6.80
C ALA A 63 -9.27 -1.36 -6.45
N SER A 64 -9.11 -1.87 -5.22
CA SER A 64 -9.84 -3.04 -4.72
C SER A 64 -11.35 -2.79 -4.66
N ARG A 65 -11.76 -1.60 -4.17
CA ARG A 65 -13.16 -1.18 -4.08
C ARG A 65 -13.82 -0.94 -5.43
N ALA A 66 -13.09 -0.28 -6.35
CA ALA A 66 -13.57 0.05 -7.68
C ALA A 66 -13.47 -1.14 -8.66
N ASN A 67 -12.89 -2.26 -8.21
CA ASN A 67 -12.63 -3.43 -9.03
C ASN A 67 -11.88 -3.09 -10.33
N VAL A 68 -10.90 -2.19 -10.24
CA VAL A 68 -10.09 -1.79 -11.41
C VAL A 68 -9.16 -2.92 -11.83
N GLU A 69 -8.77 -2.88 -13.10
CA GLU A 69 -7.83 -3.84 -13.67
C GLU A 69 -6.38 -3.58 -13.22
N GLN A 70 -5.57 -4.63 -13.28
CA GLN A 70 -4.18 -4.61 -12.80
C GLN A 70 -3.34 -3.56 -13.53
N ALA A 71 -3.58 -3.35 -14.83
CA ALA A 71 -2.91 -2.34 -15.63
C ALA A 71 -3.19 -0.92 -15.12
N GLU A 72 -4.41 -0.66 -14.65
CA GLU A 72 -4.77 0.65 -14.10
C GLU A 72 -4.21 0.83 -12.69
N LEU A 73 -4.19 -0.23 -11.87
CA LEU A 73 -3.49 -0.19 -10.59
C LEU A 73 -2.00 0.11 -10.79
N LYS A 74 -1.34 -0.54 -11.74
CA LYS A 74 0.04 -0.28 -12.12
C LYS A 74 0.26 1.19 -12.48
N ALA A 75 -0.56 1.74 -13.39
CA ALA A 75 -0.44 3.14 -13.79
C ALA A 75 -0.57 4.09 -12.59
N ARG A 76 -1.53 3.84 -11.69
CA ARG A 76 -1.69 4.66 -10.48
C ARG A 76 -0.49 4.55 -9.53
N VAL A 77 0.12 3.38 -9.41
CA VAL A 77 1.35 3.20 -8.61
C VAL A 77 2.53 3.93 -9.25
N GLU A 78 2.64 3.90 -10.58
CA GLU A 78 3.67 4.63 -11.32
C GLU A 78 3.48 6.15 -11.19
N GLU A 79 2.24 6.65 -11.20
CA GLU A 79 1.90 8.06 -11.00
C GLU A 79 2.28 8.58 -9.59
N LEU A 80 2.31 7.70 -8.58
CA LEU A 80 2.79 8.05 -7.24
C LEU A 80 4.30 8.28 -7.19
N GLY A 81 5.04 7.78 -8.19
CA GLY A 81 6.48 7.99 -8.37
C GLY A 81 7.35 6.83 -7.91
N ASP A 82 8.67 6.97 -8.11
CA ASP A 82 9.65 5.90 -7.92
C ASP A 82 9.67 5.29 -6.52
N ILE A 83 9.35 6.08 -5.50
CA ILE A 83 9.26 5.60 -4.11
C ILE A 83 8.11 4.61 -3.96
N ALA A 84 6.94 4.90 -4.52
CA ALA A 84 5.79 4.00 -4.47
C ALA A 84 6.09 2.69 -5.21
N ILE A 85 6.75 2.79 -6.38
CA ILE A 85 7.20 1.62 -7.15
C ILE A 85 8.18 0.78 -6.31
N ARG A 86 9.14 1.40 -5.60
CA ARG A 86 10.10 0.68 -4.75
C ARG A 86 9.41 -0.06 -3.60
N ILE A 87 8.44 0.56 -2.95
CA ILE A 87 7.66 -0.08 -1.88
C ILE A 87 6.83 -1.23 -2.45
N ALA A 88 6.12 -0.99 -3.55
CA ALA A 88 5.28 -1.99 -4.19
C ALA A 88 6.09 -3.19 -4.70
N ARG A 89 7.31 -2.99 -5.20
CA ARG A 89 8.23 -4.07 -5.58
C ARG A 89 8.71 -4.92 -4.40
N HIS A 90 8.63 -4.41 -3.18
CA HIS A 90 8.97 -5.19 -1.98
C HIS A 90 7.84 -6.13 -1.56
N VAL A 91 6.63 -5.87 -2.06
CA VAL A 91 5.43 -6.67 -1.81
C VAL A 91 5.29 -7.67 -2.96
N PRO A 92 5.49 -8.99 -2.75
CA PRO A 92 5.50 -9.99 -3.82
C PRO A 92 4.27 -9.96 -4.72
N SER A 93 3.08 -9.80 -4.15
CA SER A 93 1.83 -9.72 -4.90
C SER A 93 1.74 -8.49 -5.80
N LEU A 94 2.20 -7.32 -5.35
CA LEU A 94 2.27 -6.10 -6.16
C LEU A 94 3.43 -6.13 -7.15
N ALA A 95 4.55 -6.74 -6.78
CA ALA A 95 5.71 -6.90 -7.65
C ALA A 95 5.38 -7.75 -8.89
N ALA A 96 4.48 -8.71 -8.77
CA ALA A 96 3.97 -9.48 -9.90
C ALA A 96 3.13 -8.63 -10.89
N LEU A 97 2.65 -7.45 -10.46
CA LEU A 97 1.84 -6.54 -11.25
C LEU A 97 2.66 -5.44 -11.95
N LEU A 98 3.88 -5.15 -11.47
CA LEU A 98 4.72 -4.03 -11.89
C LEU A 98 5.85 -4.46 -12.84
#